data_AF-A0A934FC02-F1
#
_entry.id   AF-A0A934FC02-F1
#
_cell.length_a   1.000
_cell.length_b   1.000
_cell.length_c   1.000
_cell.angle_alpha   90.00
_cell.angle_beta   90.00
_cell.angle_gamma   90.00
#
_symmetry.space_group_name_H-M   'P 1'
#
loop_
_entity.id
_entity.type
_entity.pdbx_description
1 polymer ?
#
loop_
_entity_poly.entity_id
_entity_poly.type
_entity_poly.pdbx_seq_one_letter_code
_entity_poly.pdbx_strand_id
1 'polypeptide(L)' 'RLSNGAEVIAYIPGEGHNLQEHSIVLIRGGRVKDLPGVRYHIVRGVYDAQGIESRRRGRSLYGSKRPKK' A
#
# COMPACT_ATOMS: atom_id res chain seq x y z
N ARG A 1 10.90 3.01 7.75
CA ARG A 1 12.07 2.18 8.14
C ARG A 1 11.71 0.72 7.96
N LEU A 2 12.55 -0.05 7.28
CA LEU A 2 12.39 -1.49 7.10
C LEU A 2 12.96 -2.26 8.31
N SER A 3 12.58 -3.53 8.44
CA SER A 3 13.11 -4.43 9.47
C SER A 3 14.63 -4.62 9.38
N ASN A 4 15.22 -4.47 8.19
CA ASN A 4 16.67 -4.50 7.97
C ASN A 4 17.38 -3.17 8.29
N GLY A 5 16.69 -2.18 8.87
CA GLY A 5 17.25 -0.89 9.24
C GLY A 5 17.29 0.15 8.12
N ALA A 6 17.01 -0.22 6.87
CA ALA A 6 17.03 0.72 5.76
C ALA A 6 15.84 1.70 5.80
N GLU A 7 16.11 2.97 5.48
CA GLU A 7 15.10 3.98 5.27
C GLU A 7 14.76 4.06 3.79
N VAL A 8 13.47 3.90 3.48
CA VAL A 8 12.98 3.86 2.10
C VAL A 8 11.71 4.67 1.98
N ILE A 9 11.55 5.33 0.82
CA ILE A 9 10.32 6.02 0.46
C ILE A 9 9.47 5.05 -0.36
N ALA A 10 8.22 4.85 0.05
CA ALA A 10 7.28 3.96 -0.61
C ALA A 10 6.00 4.71 -1.00
N TYR A 11 5.41 4.30 -2.12
CA TYR A 11 4.16 4.84 -2.64
C TYR A 11 2.96 4.05 -2.10
N ILE A 12 1.92 4.78 -1.68
CA ILE A 12 0.64 4.20 -1.28
C ILE A 12 -0.27 4.15 -2.53
N PRO A 13 -0.67 2.97 -3.02
CA PRO A 13 -1.50 2.87 -4.21
C PRO A 13 -2.97 3.18 -3.92
N GLY A 14 -3.62 3.85 -4.87
CA GLY A 14 -5.07 4.11 -4.90
C GLY A 14 -5.49 5.34 -4.10
N GLU A 15 -6.81 5.50 -3.94
CA GLU A 15 -7.43 6.69 -3.36
C GLU A 15 -7.67 6.52 -1.86
N GLY A 16 -7.18 7.48 -1.06
CA GLY A 16 -7.40 7.54 0.40
C GLY A 16 -6.65 6.48 1.20
N HIS A 17 -6.05 6.84 2.34
CA HIS A 17 -5.40 5.90 3.24
C HIS A 17 -5.62 6.30 4.70
N ASN A 18 -5.56 5.33 5.61
CA ASN A 18 -5.76 5.52 7.05
C ASN A 18 -4.48 5.21 7.85
N LEU A 19 -3.31 5.37 7.22
CA LEU A 19 -2.03 5.11 7.88
C LEU A 19 -1.64 6.30 8.75
N GLN A 20 -1.12 6.01 9.93
CA GLN A 20 -0.57 7.00 10.86
C GLN A 20 0.94 6.78 11.03
N GLU A 21 1.59 7.69 11.74
CA GLU A 21 2.96 7.47 12.19
C GLU A 21 3.05 6.15 12.99
N HIS A 22 4.17 5.44 12.85
CA HIS A 22 4.42 4.12 13.47
C HIS A 22 3.53 2.95 13.01
N SER A 23 2.62 3.14 12.05
CA SER A 23 1.85 2.02 11.47
C SER A 23 2.76 1.01 10.77
N ILE A 24 2.48 -0.28 10.95
CA ILE A 24 3.24 -1.38 10.35
C ILE A 24 2.65 -1.66 8.96
N VAL A 25 3.51 -1.68 7.94
CA VAL A 25 3.11 -1.90 6.55
C VAL A 25 4.01 -2.91 5.86
N LEU A 26 3.44 -3.66 4.92
CA LEU A 26 4.19 -4.52 4.01
C LEU A 26 4.53 -3.75 2.74
N ILE A 27 5.78 -3.87 2.30
CA ILE A 27 6.29 -3.19 1.10
C ILE A 27 6.62 -4.23 0.03
N ARG A 28 6.33 -3.91 -1.24
CA ARG A 28 6.78 -4.65 -2.42
C ARG A 28 7.60 -3.77 -3.36
N GLY A 29 8.46 -4.40 -4.16
CA GLY A 29 9.19 -3.71 -5.22
C GLY A 29 8.27 -3.18 -6.32
N GLY A 30 8.59 -2.00 -6.83
CA GLY A 30 7.91 -1.41 -7.99
C GLY A 30 8.26 0.07 -8.13
N ARG A 31 8.76 0.47 -9.29
CA ARG A 31 9.09 1.87 -9.56
C ARG A 31 7.83 2.63 -9.97
N VAL A 32 7.54 3.71 -9.26
CA VAL A 32 6.60 4.73 -9.75
C VAL A 32 7.36 5.59 -10.76
N LYS A 33 6.88 5.61 -12.00
CA LYS A 33 7.57 6.35 -13.08
C LYS A 33 7.57 7.85 -12.84
N ASP A 34 6.53 8.35 -12.21
CA ASP A 34 6.27 9.79 -12.04
C ASP A 34 7.06 10.41 -10.88
N LEU A 35 7.54 9.60 -9.94
CA LEU A 35 8.19 10.08 -8.72
C LEU A 35 9.65 9.61 -8.64
N PRO A 36 10.63 10.52 -8.70
CA PRO A 36 12.03 10.16 -8.52
C PRO A 36 12.27 9.66 -7.08
N GLY A 37 13.09 8.61 -6.94
CA GLY A 37 13.42 8.02 -5.63
C GLY A 37 12.38 7.02 -5.09
N VAL A 38 11.17 6.96 -5.64
CA VAL A 38 10.11 6.06 -5.17
C VAL A 38 10.15 4.73 -5.94
N ARG A 39 10.79 3.74 -5.33
CA ARG A 39 11.03 2.40 -5.93
C ARG A 39 10.21 1.27 -5.31
N TYR A 40 9.33 1.62 -4.40
CA TYR A 40 8.58 0.68 -3.59
C TYR A 40 7.11 1.07 -3.51
N HIS A 41 6.24 0.07 -3.40
CA HIS A 41 4.80 0.25 -3.17
C HIS A 41 4.40 -0.43 -1.87
N ILE A 42 3.49 0.19 -1.12
CA ILE A 42 2.84 -0.45 0.02
C ILE A 42 1.78 -1.43 -0.49
N VAL A 43 1.78 -2.64 0.06
CA VAL A 43 0.76 -3.66 -0.17
C VAL A 43 -0.44 -3.35 0.72
N ARG A 44 -1.61 -3.18 0.12
CA ARG A 44 -2.87 -2.95 0.86
C ARG A 44 -3.54 -4.25 1.25
N GLY A 45 -4.32 -4.19 2.31
CA GLY A 45 -5.06 -5.32 2.89
C GLY A 45 -4.19 -6.22 3.77
N VAL A 46 -3.01 -5.75 4.19
CA VAL A 46 -2.05 -6.48 5.02
C VAL A 46 -1.52 -5.53 6.11
N TYR A 47 -1.35 -6.05 7.33
CA TYR A 47 -1.03 -5.26 8.53
C TYR A 47 -2.00 -4.08 8.68
N ASP A 48 -1.50 -2.87 8.98
CA ASP A 48 -2.33 -1.68 9.25
C ASP A 48 -2.80 -0.98 7.96
N ALA A 49 -2.27 -1.37 6.80
CA ALA A 49 -2.67 -0.81 5.52
C ALA A 49 -4.04 -1.33 5.07
N GLN A 50 -5.10 -0.60 5.40
CA GLN A 50 -6.47 -0.95 5.02
C GLN A 50 -6.70 -0.89 3.49
N GLY A 51 -7.53 -1.81 3.02
CA GLY A 51 -7.98 -1.85 1.64
C GLY A 51 -8.96 -0.74 1.30
N ILE A 52 -9.17 -0.48 0.02
CA ILE A 52 -10.11 0.54 -0.45
C ILE A 52 -11.53 -0.04 -0.47
N GLU A 53 -12.48 0.53 0.27
CA GLU A 53 -13.82 -0.04 0.43
C GLU A 53 -14.63 -0.07 -0.87
N SER A 54 -14.66 1.04 -1.62
CA SER A 54 -15.55 1.22 -2.78
C SER A 54 -15.03 0.61 -4.08
N ARG A 55 -13.91 -0.14 -4.04
CA ARG A 55 -13.24 -0.62 -5.26
C ARG A 55 -13.89 -1.90 -5.80
N ARG A 56 -14.54 -1.80 -6.97
CA ARG A 56 -15.18 -2.95 -7.64
C ARG A 56 -14.27 -3.71 -8.62
N ARG A 57 -13.26 -3.05 -9.21
CA ARG A 57 -12.30 -3.63 -10.19
C ARG A 57 -10.87 -3.56 -9.66
N GLY A 58 -10.04 -4.56 -10.00
CA GLY A 58 -8.64 -4.62 -9.54
C GLY A 58 -8.47 -4.82 -8.04
N ARG A 59 -9.47 -5.43 -7.38
CA ARG A 59 -9.59 -5.57 -5.92
C ARG A 59 -8.37 -6.20 -5.24
N SER A 60 -7.77 -7.19 -5.88
CA SER A 60 -6.59 -7.91 -5.38
C SER A 60 -5.38 -6.99 -5.18
N LEU A 61 -5.28 -5.92 -5.98
CA LEU A 61 -4.18 -4.96 -5.89
C LEU A 61 -4.32 -3.99 -4.71
N TYR A 62 -5.56 -3.68 -4.33
CA TYR A 62 -5.89 -2.65 -3.35
C TYR A 62 -6.45 -3.20 -2.04
N GLY A 63 -6.35 -4.52 -1.80
CA GLY A 63 -6.80 -5.15 -0.56
C GLY A 63 -8.31 -5.16 -0.34
N SER A 64 -9.10 -4.95 -1.40
CA SER A 64 -10.57 -4.88 -1.31
C SER A 64 -11.18 -6.27 -1.34
N LYS A 65 -12.01 -6.63 -0.36
CA LYS A 65 -12.69 -7.94 -0.35
C LYS A 65 -13.80 -8.00 -1.40
N ARG A 66 -14.17 -9.21 -1.83
CA ARG A 66 -15.34 -9.41 -2.67
C ARG A 66 -16.59 -9.06 -1.84
N PRO A 67 -17.45 -8.13 -2.30
CA PRO A 67 -18.68 -7.84 -1.60
C PRO A 67 -19.54 -9.11 -1.59
N LYS A 68 -20.05 -9.46 -0.42
CA LYS A 68 -21.08 -10.49 -0.27
C LYS A 68 -22.39 -9.85 -0.74
N LYS A 69 -22.97 -10.40 -1.80
CA LYS A 69 -24.36 -10.14 -2.13
C LYS A 69 -25.24 -10.88 -1.14
#